data_AF-L0DUQ5-F1
#
_entry.id   AF-L0DUQ5-F1
#
_cell.length_a   1.000
_cell.length_b   1.000
_cell.length_c   1.000
_cell.angle_alpha   90.00
_cell.angle_beta   90.00
_cell.angle_gamma   90.00
#
_symmetry.space_group_name_H-M   'P 1'
#
loop_
_entity.id
_entity.type
_entity.pdbx_description
1 polymer ?
#
loop_
_entity_poly.entity_id
_entity_poly.type
_entity_poly.pdbx_seq_one_letter_code
_entity_poly.pdbx_strand_id
1 'polypeptide(L)'
;MTLERLLAYLDRHLDHRFLDGGAAATLAKARAGTHCDPIAAEILAALMDGAGADSPGTELDRASAVKAIGPIRLKYMHDDAPVEGFRLVEKTVVTIDAAYNEEALAARKH
;
A
#
# COMPACT_ATOMS: atom_id res chain seq x y z
N MET A 1 -10.06 -6.59 -5.22
CA MET A 1 -9.05 -5.93 -6.07
C MET A 1 -7.73 -6.67 -5.91
N THR A 2 -6.99 -6.94 -6.99
CA THR A 2 -5.65 -7.55 -6.86
C THR A 2 -4.63 -6.59 -6.25
N LEU A 3 -3.61 -7.13 -5.59
CA LEU A 3 -2.48 -6.36 -5.06
C LEU A 3 -1.82 -5.52 -6.14
N GLU A 4 -1.54 -6.08 -7.31
CA GLU A 4 -0.96 -5.33 -8.45
C GLU A 4 -1.78 -4.10 -8.82
N ARG A 5 -3.11 -4.22 -8.90
CA ARG A 5 -3.99 -3.09 -9.23
C ARG A 5 -3.97 -2.03 -8.13
N LEU A 6 -3.94 -2.45 -6.87
CA LEU A 6 -3.81 -1.52 -5.75
C LEU A 6 -2.47 -0.79 -5.79
N LEU A 7 -1.36 -1.49 -6.03
CA LEU A 7 -0.03 -0.87 -6.11
C LEU A 7 0.06 0.13 -7.26
N ALA A 8 -0.45 -0.23 -8.44
CA ALA A 8 -0.50 0.68 -9.57
C ALA A 8 -1.38 1.92 -9.29
N TYR A 9 -2.45 1.76 -8.50
CA TYR A 9 -3.27 2.88 -8.08
C TYR A 9 -2.52 3.78 -7.10
N LEU A 10 -1.85 3.22 -6.09
CA LEU A 10 -1.06 3.98 -5.11
C LEU A 10 0.07 4.76 -5.79
N ASP A 11 0.85 4.10 -6.66
CA ASP A 11 1.96 4.71 -7.39
C ASP A 11 1.52 5.89 -8.28
N ARG A 12 0.29 5.83 -8.80
CA ARG A 12 -0.28 6.91 -9.62
C ARG A 12 -0.79 8.09 -8.81
N HIS A 13 -1.26 7.86 -7.59
CA HIS A 13 -2.00 8.86 -6.81
C HIS A 13 -1.21 9.42 -5.62
N LEU A 14 -0.03 8.87 -5.33
CA LEU A 14 0.84 9.32 -4.27
C LEU A 14 2.16 9.82 -4.87
N ASP A 15 2.76 10.83 -4.26
CA ASP A 15 4.04 11.40 -4.70
C ASP A 15 5.24 10.48 -4.40
N HIS A 16 4.99 9.31 -3.81
CA HIS A 16 5.98 8.30 -3.48
C HIS A 16 5.95 7.18 -4.50
N ARG A 17 7.12 6.63 -4.82
CA ARG A 17 7.23 5.52 -5.76
C ARG A 17 6.85 4.24 -5.03
N PHE A 18 5.66 3.71 -5.31
CA PHE A 18 5.19 2.41 -4.82
C PHE A 18 5.56 1.27 -5.76
N LEU A 19 5.87 1.56 -7.03
CA LEU A 19 6.36 0.59 -8.00
C LEU A 19 7.85 0.83 -8.30
N ASP A 20 8.70 -0.06 -7.80
CA ASP A 20 10.13 -0.09 -8.10
C ASP A 20 10.45 -1.18 -9.14
N GLY A 21 9.93 -0.97 -10.35
CA GLY A 21 9.85 -1.94 -11.44
C GLY A 21 8.43 -2.48 -11.58
N GLY A 22 8.28 -3.75 -11.97
CA GLY A 22 6.97 -4.42 -11.96
C GLY A 22 6.51 -4.77 -10.54
N ALA A 23 5.24 -5.14 -10.38
CA ALA A 23 4.67 -5.48 -9.07
C ALA A 23 5.45 -6.61 -8.37
N ALA A 24 5.77 -7.70 -9.07
CA ALA A 24 6.56 -8.79 -8.49
C ALA A 24 7.94 -8.33 -7.99
N ALA A 25 8.64 -7.51 -8.78
CA ALA A 25 9.95 -6.98 -8.42
C ALA A 25 9.86 -6.02 -7.23
N THR A 26 8.82 -5.20 -7.19
CA THR A 26 8.51 -4.28 -6.10
C THR A 26 8.33 -5.02 -4.78
N LEU A 27 7.49 -6.05 -4.77
CA LEU A 27 7.24 -6.87 -3.56
C LEU A 27 8.52 -7.56 -3.09
N ALA A 28 9.31 -8.11 -4.00
CA ALA A 28 10.60 -8.73 -3.67
C ALA A 28 11.58 -7.72 -3.06
N LYS A 29 11.71 -6.52 -3.64
CA LYS A 29 12.56 -5.45 -3.13
C LYS A 29 12.11 -4.92 -1.77
N ALA A 30 10.80 -4.81 -1.54
CA ALA A 30 10.24 -4.41 -0.26
C ALA A 30 10.65 -5.41 0.84
N ARG A 31 10.49 -6.72 0.60
CA ARG A 31 10.94 -7.77 1.55
C ARG A 31 12.45 -7.77 1.78
N ALA A 32 13.21 -7.50 0.73
CA ALA A 32 14.67 -7.47 0.80
C ALA A 32 15.23 -6.17 1.41
N GLY A 33 14.39 -5.16 1.68
CA GLY A 33 14.84 -3.85 2.13
C GLY A 33 15.65 -3.07 1.09
N THR A 34 15.48 -3.39 -0.20
CA THR A 34 16.21 -2.78 -1.33
C THR A 34 15.32 -1.93 -2.24
N HIS A 35 14.09 -1.68 -1.81
CA HIS A 35 13.15 -0.80 -2.50
C HIS A 35 13.65 0.65 -2.44
N CYS A 36 13.51 1.37 -3.55
CA CYS A 36 14.04 2.73 -3.71
C CYS A 36 13.45 3.78 -2.75
N ASP A 37 12.25 3.53 -2.22
CA ASP A 37 11.61 4.35 -1.19
C ASP A 37 11.41 3.51 0.08
N PRO A 38 12.10 3.83 1.20
CA PRO A 38 12.05 3.01 2.40
C PRO A 38 10.70 3.07 3.13
N ILE A 39 9.99 4.20 3.10
CA ILE A 39 8.70 4.33 3.78
C ILE A 39 7.64 3.58 2.98
N ALA A 40 7.65 3.70 1.65
CA ALA A 40 6.80 2.88 0.79
C ALA A 40 7.09 1.39 0.98
N ALA A 41 8.36 0.99 1.12
CA ALA A 41 8.75 -0.39 1.39
C ALA A 41 8.11 -0.96 2.67
N GLU A 42 8.10 -0.17 3.75
CA GLU A 42 7.46 -0.58 5.01
C GLU A 42 5.96 -0.76 4.87
N ILE A 43 5.31 0.14 4.13
CA ILE A 43 3.87 0.06 3.84
C ILE A 43 3.56 -1.18 2.99
N LEU A 44 4.38 -1.45 1.97
CA LEU A 44 4.26 -2.64 1.13
C LEU A 44 4.43 -3.93 1.94
N ALA A 45 5.44 -3.98 2.82
CA ALA A 45 5.64 -5.10 3.73
C ALA A 45 4.42 -5.33 4.64
N ALA A 46 3.89 -4.25 5.22
CA ALA A 46 2.69 -4.33 6.04
C ALA A 46 1.47 -4.81 5.26
N LEU A 47 1.26 -4.37 4.01
CA LEU A 47 0.20 -4.88 3.14
C LEU A 47 0.35 -6.38 2.86
N MET A 48 1.57 -6.84 2.54
CA MET A 48 1.84 -8.26 2.31
C MET A 48 1.53 -9.09 3.55
N ASP A 49 2.11 -8.73 4.69
CA ASP A 49 2.01 -9.51 5.93
C ASP A 49 0.62 -9.42 6.56
N GLY A 50 0.04 -8.21 6.59
CA GLY A 50 -1.21 -7.92 7.28
C GLY A 50 -2.46 -8.33 6.50
N ALA A 51 -2.37 -8.44 5.18
CA ALA A 51 -3.48 -8.86 4.33
C ALA A 51 -3.24 -10.21 3.62
N GLY A 52 -2.13 -10.89 3.92
CA GLY A 52 -1.81 -12.22 3.37
C GLY A 52 -1.56 -12.20 1.86
N ALA A 53 -1.03 -11.09 1.33
CA ALA A 53 -0.87 -10.87 -0.10
C ALA A 53 0.58 -11.03 -0.55
N ASP A 54 1.00 -12.28 -0.71
CA ASP A 54 2.38 -12.64 -1.07
C ASP A 54 2.67 -12.57 -2.58
N SER A 55 1.66 -12.30 -3.41
CA SER A 55 1.80 -12.29 -4.86
C SER A 55 1.05 -11.12 -5.51
N PRO A 56 1.50 -10.61 -6.67
CA PRO A 56 0.81 -9.51 -7.36
C PRO A 56 -0.66 -9.82 -7.69
N GLY A 57 -0.97 -11.08 -8.00
CA GLY A 57 -2.32 -11.53 -8.33
C GLY A 57 -3.21 -11.80 -7.12
N THR A 58 -2.69 -11.69 -5.89
CA THR A 58 -3.51 -11.95 -4.69
C THR A 58 -4.64 -10.93 -4.61
N GLU A 59 -5.87 -11.44 -4.52
CA GLU A 59 -7.05 -10.62 -4.25
C GLU A 59 -7.04 -10.14 -2.80
N LEU A 60 -7.38 -8.87 -2.65
CA LEU A 60 -7.49 -8.18 -1.38
C LEU A 60 -8.90 -7.61 -1.27
N ASP A 61 -9.44 -7.67 -0.06
CA ASP A 61 -10.59 -6.86 0.32
C ASP A 61 -10.14 -5.56 0.99
N ARG A 62 -11.04 -4.58 0.98
CA ARG A 62 -10.79 -3.25 1.53
C ARG A 62 -10.40 -3.29 3.01
N ALA A 63 -11.14 -4.05 3.82
CA ALA A 63 -10.96 -4.06 5.26
C ALA A 63 -9.59 -4.65 5.64
N SER A 64 -9.18 -5.72 4.96
CA SER A 64 -7.86 -6.33 5.14
C SER A 64 -6.74 -5.37 4.75
N ALA A 65 -6.85 -4.69 3.60
CA ALA A 65 -5.85 -3.72 3.15
C ALA A 65 -5.70 -2.53 4.13
N VAL A 66 -6.79 -1.94 4.60
CA VAL A 66 -6.75 -0.82 5.56
C VAL A 66 -6.23 -1.27 6.92
N LYS A 67 -6.69 -2.43 7.42
CA LYS A 67 -6.26 -2.98 8.70
C LYS A 67 -4.76 -3.28 8.73
N ALA A 68 -4.22 -3.78 7.62
CA ALA A 68 -2.80 -4.10 7.47
C ALA A 68 -1.87 -2.90 7.73
N ILE A 69 -2.34 -1.66 7.49
CA ILE A 69 -1.55 -0.45 7.71
C ILE A 69 -1.51 -0.02 9.19
N GLY A 70 -2.42 -0.53 10.03
CA GLY A 70 -2.56 -0.13 11.43
C GLY A 70 -1.24 -0.12 12.24
N PRO A 71 -0.42 -1.18 12.21
CA PRO A 71 0.86 -1.20 12.92
C PRO A 71 1.85 -0.13 12.45
N ILE A 72 1.92 0.14 11.15
CA ILE A 72 2.81 1.17 10.60
C ILE A 72 2.34 2.56 11.00
N ARG A 73 1.02 2.78 11.03
CA ARG A 73 0.44 4.02 11.54
C ARG A 73 0.86 4.27 12.99
N LEU A 74 0.74 3.27 13.85
CA LEU A 74 1.17 3.38 15.26
C LEU A 74 2.67 3.68 15.39
N LYS A 75 3.51 3.05 14.55
CA LYS A 75 4.96 3.32 14.52
C LYS A 75 5.24 4.80 14.22
N TYR A 76 4.60 5.38 13.20
CA TYR A 76 4.84 6.76 12.80
C TYR A 76 4.10 7.81 13.64
N MET A 77 3.24 7.39 14.57
CA MET A 77 2.63 8.28 15.57
C MET A 77 3.51 8.53 16.79
N HIS A 78 4.63 7.80 16.94
CA HIS A 78 5.57 8.03 18.03
C HIS A 78 6.27 9.39 17.88
N ASP A 79 6.52 10.10 18.98
CA ASP A 79 7.05 11.48 18.99
C ASP A 79 8.38 11.64 18.22
N ASP A 80 9.21 10.59 18.20
CA ASP A 80 10.51 10.58 17.52
C ASP A 80 10.46 10.15 16.04
N ALA A 81 9.28 9.82 15.51
CA ALA A 81 9.15 9.32 14.14
C ALA A 81 9.15 10.46 13.10
N PRO A 82 9.70 10.24 11.89
CA PRO A 82 9.63 11.24 10.82
C PRO A 82 8.20 11.60 10.43
N VAL A 83 7.90 12.90 10.40
CA VAL A 83 6.57 13.44 10.06
C VAL A 83 6.14 13.04 8.65
N GLU A 84 7.09 12.95 7.71
CA GLU A 84 6.85 12.50 6.34
C GLU A 84 6.27 11.08 6.32
N GLY A 85 6.74 10.20 7.20
CA GLY A 85 6.24 8.82 7.29
C GLY A 85 4.79 8.77 7.74
N PHE A 86 4.45 9.54 8.79
CA PHE A 86 3.07 9.65 9.24
C PHE A 86 2.15 10.17 8.12
N ARG A 87 2.56 11.24 7.43
CA ARG A 87 1.79 11.80 6.31
C ARG A 87 1.59 10.81 5.17
N LEU A 88 2.63 10.04 4.80
CA LEU A 88 2.49 9.04 3.75
C LEU A 88 1.54 7.92 4.16
N VAL A 89 1.63 7.44 5.39
CA VAL A 89 0.74 6.39 5.92
C VAL A 89 -0.71 6.83 5.92
N GLU A 90 -1.02 8.03 6.43
CA GLU A 90 -2.37 8.58 6.41
C GLU A 90 -2.91 8.72 4.98
N LYS A 91 -2.10 9.30 4.07
CA LYS A 91 -2.47 9.40 2.66
C LYS A 91 -2.73 8.03 2.04
N THR A 92 -1.91 7.04 2.37
CA THR A 92 -2.04 5.68 1.82
C THR A 92 -3.37 5.05 2.21
N VAL A 93 -3.78 5.16 3.48
CA VAL A 93 -5.09 4.66 3.94
C VAL A 93 -6.23 5.31 3.15
N VAL A 94 -6.22 6.64 3.03
CA VAL A 94 -7.25 7.39 2.27
C VAL A 94 -7.26 6.98 0.79
N THR A 95 -6.08 6.78 0.19
CA THR A 95 -5.96 6.39 -1.22
C THR A 95 -6.38 4.94 -1.45
N ILE A 96 -6.14 4.02 -0.50
CA ILE A 96 -6.69 2.65 -0.55
C ILE A 96 -8.23 2.71 -0.59
N ASP A 97 -8.85 3.48 0.30
CA ASP A 97 -10.30 3.63 0.33
C ASP A 97 -10.84 4.22 -0.99
N ALA A 98 -10.15 5.21 -1.56
CA ALA A 98 -10.49 5.79 -2.85
C ALA A 98 -10.44 4.75 -3.99
N ALA A 99 -9.38 3.92 -4.04
CA ALA A 99 -9.23 2.87 -5.03
C ALA A 99 -10.42 1.90 -5.04
N TYR A 100 -10.84 1.44 -3.86
CA TYR A 100 -11.99 0.53 -3.74
C TYR A 100 -13.32 1.24 -4.03
N ASN A 101 -13.45 2.53 -3.72
CA ASN A 101 -14.64 3.29 -4.09
C ASN A 101 -14.78 3.41 -5.61
N GLU A 102 -13.69 3.70 -6.31
CA GLU A 102 -13.69 3.76 -7.78
C GLU A 102 -14.00 2.40 -8.42
N GLU A 103 -13.43 1.31 -7.92
CA GLU A 103 -13.75 -0.04 -8.38
C GLU A 103 -15.25 -0.35 -8.21
N ALA A 104 -15.82 -0.04 -7.05
CA ALA A 104 -17.23 -0.24 -6.78
C ALA A 104 -18.13 0.63 -7.68
N LEU A 105 -17.74 1.87 -7.96
CA LEU A 105 -18.47 2.75 -8.88
C LEU A 105 -18.40 2.25 -10.32
N ALA A 106 -17.26 1.74 -10.76
CA ALA A 106 -17.11 1.13 -12.08
C ALA A 106 -17.99 -0.12 -12.23
N ALA A 107 -18.07 -0.96 -11.20
CA ALA A 107 -18.92 -2.14 -11.18
C ALA A 107 -20.42 -1.84 -11.29
N ARG A 108 -20.87 -0.64 -10.88
CA ARG A 108 -22.28 -0.20 -10.97
C ARG A 108 -22.67 0.37 -12.33
N LYS A 109 -21.71 0.65 -13.22
CA LYS A 109 -21.95 1.21 -14.55
C LYS A 109 -22.13 0.13 -15.63
N HIS A 110 -22.05 -1.13 -15.24
CA HIS A 110 -22.27 -2.32 -16.07
C HIS A 110 -23.52 -3.05 -15.62
#